data_AF-A0A5C6Z1E6-F1
#
_entry.id   AF-A0A5C6Z1E6-F1
#
_cell.length_a   1.000
_cell.length_b   1.000
_cell.length_c   1.000
_cell.angle_alpha   90.00
_cell.angle_beta   90.00
_cell.angle_gamma   90.00
#
_symmetry.space_group_name_H-M   'P 1'
#
loop_
_entity.id
_entity.type
_entity.pdbx_description
1 polymer ?
#
loop_
_entity_poly.entity_id
_entity_poly.type
_entity_poly.pdbx_seq_one_letter_code
_entity_poly.pdbx_strand_id
1 'polypeptide(L)'
;MKILITILGILNGGYMLLDGIYVLMRGKYIGPKKNGVWSIIFQKLNIDVFKLGPFFILFGLLWFSWLFGLWTNQQWTFTFGIAICIMTLWYLPIGTFFSLIILSLIIFFRKKIGI
;
A
#
# COMPACT_ATOMS: atom_id res chain seq x y z
N MET A 1 -12.41 -15.86 -1.17
CA MET A 1 -12.27 -14.38 -1.23
C MET A 1 -11.21 -13.85 -0.26
N LYS A 2 -11.24 -14.24 1.01
CA LYS A 2 -10.21 -13.86 2.01
C LYS A 2 -8.77 -14.16 1.58
N ILE A 3 -8.52 -15.34 1.00
CA ILE A 3 -7.20 -15.74 0.46
C ILE A 3 -6.73 -14.81 -0.66
N LEU A 4 -7.60 -14.52 -1.66
CA LEU A 4 -7.27 -13.60 -2.75
C LEU A 4 -6.85 -12.22 -2.21
N ILE A 5 -7.66 -11.65 -1.31
CA ILE A 5 -7.36 -10.36 -0.66
C ILE A 5 -6.05 -10.42 0.11
N THR A 6 -5.76 -11.55 0.75
CA THR A 6 -4.48 -11.77 1.45
C THR A 6 -3.31 -11.73 0.48
N ILE A 7 -3.40 -12.44 -0.65
CA ILE A 7 -2.36 -12.44 -1.68
C ILE A 7 -2.15 -11.01 -2.21
N LEU A 8 -3.23 -10.30 -2.56
CA LEU A 8 -3.13 -8.92 -3.04
C LEU A 8 -2.54 -7.98 -1.99
N GLY A 9 -2.94 -8.12 -0.72
CA GLY A 9 -2.40 -7.33 0.39
C GLY A 9 -0.92 -7.60 0.65
N ILE A 10 -0.48 -8.87 0.55
CA ILE A 10 0.94 -9.25 0.68
C ILE A 10 1.74 -8.66 -0.47
N LEU A 11 1.24 -8.77 -1.71
CA LEU A 11 1.92 -8.21 -2.87
C LEU A 11 2.04 -6.69 -2.76
N ASN A 12 0.97 -6.01 -2.35
CA ASN A 12 0.96 -4.56 -2.21
C ASN A 12 1.89 -4.09 -1.08
N GLY A 13 1.66 -4.60 0.14
CA GLY A 13 2.45 -4.23 1.32
C GLY A 13 3.91 -4.65 1.19
N GLY A 14 4.16 -5.83 0.65
CA GLY A 14 5.51 -6.35 0.41
C GLY A 14 6.27 -5.52 -0.62
N TYR A 15 5.64 -5.16 -1.74
CA TYR A 15 6.28 -4.31 -2.74
C TYR A 15 6.61 -2.93 -2.17
N MET A 16 5.69 -2.29 -1.43
CA MET A 16 5.96 -1.00 -0.77
C MET A 16 7.09 -1.08 0.26
N LEU A 17 7.10 -2.13 1.07
CA LEU A 17 8.15 -2.35 2.07
C LEU A 17 9.52 -2.49 1.39
N LEU A 18 9.61 -3.35 0.36
CA LEU A 18 10.84 -3.60 -0.37
C LEU A 18 11.32 -2.38 -1.14
N ASP A 19 10.41 -1.63 -1.77
CA ASP A 19 10.72 -0.41 -2.51
C ASP A 19 11.24 0.69 -1.56
N GLY A 20 10.61 0.83 -0.38
CA GLY A 20 11.07 1.74 0.67
C GLY A 20 12.45 1.38 1.24
N ILE A 21 12.74 0.11 1.45
CA ILE A 21 14.07 -0.36 1.85
C ILE A 21 15.08 -0.12 0.71
N TYR A 22 14.71 -0.43 -0.51
CA TYR A 22 15.58 -0.31 -1.68
C TYR A 22 16.01 1.14 -1.92
N VAL A 23 15.10 2.11 -1.82
CA VAL A 23 15.45 3.53 -1.99
C VAL A 23 16.40 4.03 -0.90
N LEU A 24 16.26 3.56 0.34
CA LEU A 24 17.20 3.89 1.42
C LEU A 24 18.59 3.31 1.18
N MET A 25 18.68 2.12 0.58
CA MET A 25 19.95 1.46 0.30
C MET A 25 20.63 1.96 -0.99
N ARG A 26 19.85 2.36 -2.00
CA ARG A 26 20.34 2.62 -3.36
C ARG A 26 20.15 4.06 -3.82
N GLY A 27 19.46 4.89 -3.05
CA GLY A 27 19.15 6.28 -3.40
C GLY A 27 18.16 6.44 -4.56
N LYS A 28 17.47 5.36 -4.97
CA LYS A 28 16.47 5.37 -6.05
C LYS A 28 15.42 4.29 -5.84
N TYR A 29 14.21 4.52 -6.33
CA TYR A 29 13.11 3.54 -6.30
C TYR A 29 13.32 2.39 -7.29
N ILE A 30 12.62 1.28 -7.06
CA ILE A 30 12.54 0.14 -7.98
C ILE A 30 11.71 0.57 -9.18
N GLY A 31 12.33 0.58 -10.37
CA GLY A 31 11.63 0.84 -11.61
C GLY A 31 12.38 1.76 -12.57
N PRO A 32 11.66 2.49 -13.44
CA PRO A 32 12.27 3.27 -14.51
C PRO A 32 13.09 4.45 -13.97
N LYS A 33 14.05 4.93 -14.78
CA LYS A 33 14.89 6.10 -14.42
C LYS A 33 14.08 7.40 -14.25
N LYS A 34 12.86 7.47 -14.77
CA LYS A 34 12.00 8.64 -14.72
C LYS A 34 11.20 8.64 -13.42
N ASN A 35 11.21 9.78 -12.72
CA ASN A 35 10.45 9.95 -11.49
C ASN A 35 8.93 9.81 -11.75
N GLY A 36 8.19 9.28 -10.77
CA GLY A 36 6.74 9.10 -10.87
C GLY A 36 5.98 10.42 -11.01
N VAL A 37 4.70 10.36 -11.42
CA VAL A 37 3.86 11.55 -11.69
C VAL A 37 3.82 12.50 -10.48
N TRP A 38 3.75 11.95 -9.27
CA TRP A 38 3.74 12.72 -8.02
C TRP A 38 5.04 13.44 -7.70
N SER A 39 6.15 13.07 -8.33
CA SER A 39 7.44 13.74 -8.11
C SER A 39 7.43 15.22 -8.47
N ILE A 40 6.57 15.62 -9.42
CA ILE A 40 6.40 17.03 -9.80
C ILE A 40 5.85 17.83 -8.63
N ILE A 41 4.91 17.27 -7.85
CA ILE A 41 4.33 17.93 -6.69
C ILE A 41 5.35 18.03 -5.57
N PHE A 42 6.06 16.95 -5.25
CA PHE A 42 7.10 16.97 -4.22
C PHE A 42 8.26 17.92 -4.56
N GLN A 43 8.69 17.96 -5.83
CA GLN A 43 9.71 18.91 -6.29
C GLN A 43 9.26 20.36 -6.13
N LYS A 44 7.99 20.67 -6.46
CA LYS A 44 7.43 22.02 -6.22
C LYS A 44 7.42 22.41 -4.74
N LEU A 45 7.34 21.43 -3.85
CA LEU A 45 7.40 21.63 -2.39
C LEU A 45 8.83 21.57 -1.84
N ASN A 46 9.86 21.48 -2.70
CA ASN A 46 11.27 21.26 -2.32
C ASN A 46 11.49 20.01 -1.46
N ILE A 47 10.65 18.98 -1.62
CA ILE A 47 10.77 17.69 -0.96
C ILE A 47 11.52 16.73 -1.88
N ASP A 48 12.61 16.17 -1.35
CA ASP A 48 13.34 15.09 -2.02
C ASP A 48 12.52 13.80 -1.98
N VAL A 49 12.04 13.38 -3.16
CA VAL A 49 11.24 12.17 -3.32
C VAL A 49 11.95 10.91 -2.84
N PHE A 50 13.29 10.86 -2.90
CA PHE A 50 14.05 9.69 -2.49
C PHE A 50 14.14 9.56 -0.96
N LYS A 51 13.80 10.62 -0.22
CA LYS A 51 13.67 10.58 1.25
C LYS A 51 12.33 10.03 1.73
N LEU A 52 11.39 9.74 0.83
CA LEU A 52 10.09 9.16 1.19
C LEU A 52 10.14 7.64 1.45
N GLY A 53 11.30 6.99 1.32
CA GLY A 53 11.49 5.57 1.61
C GLY A 53 10.89 5.07 2.93
N PRO A 54 11.12 5.75 4.07
CA PRO A 54 10.53 5.36 5.37
C PRO A 54 9.00 5.38 5.36
N PHE A 55 8.39 6.25 4.56
CA PHE A 55 6.95 6.30 4.40
C PHE A 55 6.43 5.02 3.74
N PHE A 56 7.07 4.55 2.66
CA PHE A 56 6.70 3.29 2.02
C PHE A 56 6.91 2.06 2.92
N ILE A 57 7.97 2.07 3.74
CA ILE A 57 8.17 1.04 4.78
C ILE A 57 6.99 1.02 5.75
N LEU A 58 6.58 2.19 6.26
CA LEU A 58 5.43 2.31 7.15
C LEU A 58 4.16 1.78 6.49
N PHE A 59 3.88 2.14 5.24
CA PHE A 59 2.73 1.62 4.50
C PHE A 59 2.77 0.10 4.34
N GLY A 60 3.95 -0.46 4.02
CA GLY A 60 4.12 -1.91 3.95
C GLY A 60 3.77 -2.61 5.28
N LEU A 61 4.22 -2.06 6.40
CA LEU A 61 3.89 -2.56 7.74
C LEU A 61 2.41 -2.40 8.09
N LEU A 62 1.76 -1.29 7.68
CA LEU A 62 0.32 -1.09 7.86
C LEU A 62 -0.49 -2.13 7.08
N TRP A 63 -0.09 -2.47 5.85
CA TRP A 63 -0.69 -3.54 5.06
C TRP A 63 -0.57 -4.91 5.76
N PHE A 64 0.61 -5.24 6.29
CA PHE A 64 0.78 -6.49 7.04
C PHE A 64 -0.01 -6.52 8.35
N SER A 65 -0.08 -5.39 9.06
CA SER A 65 -0.90 -5.23 10.26
C SER A 65 -2.37 -5.45 9.94
N TRP A 66 -2.84 -4.89 8.81
CA TRP A 66 -4.21 -5.10 8.36
C TRP A 66 -4.51 -6.56 8.02
N LEU A 67 -3.59 -7.25 7.34
CA LEU A 67 -3.72 -8.68 7.07
C LEU A 67 -3.78 -9.51 8.36
N PHE A 68 -2.99 -9.14 9.37
CA PHE A 68 -3.09 -9.77 10.69
C PHE A 68 -4.49 -9.57 11.30
N GLY A 69 -5.03 -8.34 11.25
CA GLY A 69 -6.39 -8.05 11.69
C GLY A 69 -7.44 -8.87 10.94
N LEU A 70 -7.28 -8.98 9.62
CA LEU A 70 -8.14 -9.77 8.74
C LEU A 70 -8.19 -11.24 9.17
N TRP A 71 -7.03 -11.87 9.42
CA TRP A 71 -6.97 -13.28 9.79
C TRP A 71 -7.38 -13.55 11.24
N THR A 72 -7.21 -12.58 12.14
CA THR A 72 -7.63 -12.67 13.54
C THR A 72 -9.04 -12.13 13.82
N ASN A 73 -9.78 -11.75 12.76
CA ASN A 73 -11.16 -11.25 12.81
C ASN A 73 -11.33 -10.04 13.76
N GLN A 74 -10.37 -9.11 13.74
CA GLN A 74 -10.43 -7.91 14.57
C GLN A 74 -11.52 -6.94 14.09
N GLN A 75 -12.20 -6.27 15.03
CA GLN A 75 -13.30 -5.33 14.71
C GLN A 75 -12.84 -4.13 13.87
N TRP A 76 -11.59 -3.69 14.03
CA TRP A 76 -11.04 -2.56 13.28
C TRP A 76 -10.67 -2.90 11.84
N THR A 77 -10.67 -4.19 11.44
CA THR A 77 -10.21 -4.64 10.11
C THR A 77 -10.95 -3.93 8.97
N PHE A 78 -12.26 -3.74 9.10
CA PHE A 78 -13.05 -3.10 8.05
C PHE A 78 -12.66 -1.63 7.86
N THR A 79 -12.73 -0.85 8.94
CA THR A 79 -12.42 0.59 8.90
C THR A 79 -10.97 0.85 8.53
N PHE A 80 -10.05 0.07 9.10
CA PHE A 80 -8.62 0.20 8.77
C PHE A 80 -8.34 -0.20 7.32
N GLY A 81 -8.98 -1.27 6.81
CA GLY A 81 -8.86 -1.69 5.42
C GLY A 81 -9.26 -0.62 4.43
N ILE A 82 -10.39 0.07 4.68
CA ILE A 82 -10.83 1.20 3.86
C ILE A 82 -9.79 2.34 3.94
N ALA A 83 -9.38 2.71 5.15
CA ALA A 83 -8.44 3.81 5.36
C ALA A 83 -7.11 3.57 4.61
N ILE A 84 -6.49 2.40 4.79
CA ILE A 84 -5.22 2.09 4.12
C ILE A 84 -5.35 2.01 2.60
N CYS A 85 -6.49 1.54 2.07
CA CYS A 85 -6.73 1.52 0.63
C CYS A 85 -6.74 2.94 0.07
N ILE A 86 -7.50 3.85 0.69
CA ILE A 86 -7.58 5.26 0.27
C ILE A 86 -6.20 5.92 0.37
N MET A 87 -5.50 5.73 1.50
CA MET A 87 -4.18 6.28 1.72
C MET A 87 -3.11 5.73 0.77
N THR A 88 -3.37 4.61 0.10
CA THR A 88 -2.45 3.97 -0.86
C THR A 88 -2.70 4.39 -2.32
N LEU A 89 -3.80 5.08 -2.63
CA LEU A 89 -4.17 5.42 -4.02
C LEU A 89 -3.19 6.33 -4.76
N TRP A 90 -2.27 6.98 -4.05
CA TRP A 90 -1.22 7.79 -4.68
C TRP A 90 0.00 6.96 -5.11
N TYR A 91 0.11 5.69 -4.71
CA TYR A 91 1.22 4.81 -5.11
C TYR A 91 0.96 4.14 -6.47
N LEU A 92 1.35 4.83 -7.54
CA LEU A 92 1.09 4.43 -8.92
C LEU A 92 2.19 3.53 -9.51
N PRO A 93 1.85 2.58 -10.41
CA PRO A 93 0.49 2.09 -10.68
C PRO A 93 0.08 0.98 -9.70
N ILE A 94 1.06 0.27 -9.12
CA ILE A 94 0.88 -1.03 -8.47
C ILE A 94 -0.01 -0.92 -7.23
N GLY A 95 0.28 0.00 -6.31
CA GLY A 95 -0.51 0.10 -5.08
C GLY A 95 -1.89 0.67 -5.32
N THR A 96 -2.04 1.57 -6.29
CA THR A 96 -3.35 2.08 -6.71
C THR A 96 -4.22 0.95 -7.23
N PHE A 97 -3.69 0.13 -8.14
CA PHE A 97 -4.42 -0.99 -8.72
C PHE A 97 -4.86 -2.01 -7.66
N PHE A 98 -3.94 -2.47 -6.80
CA PHE A 98 -4.29 -3.41 -5.74
C PHE A 98 -5.26 -2.82 -4.72
N SER A 99 -5.09 -1.55 -4.35
CA SER A 99 -5.97 -0.90 -3.38
C SER A 99 -7.39 -0.72 -3.91
N LEU A 100 -7.58 -0.39 -5.19
CA LEU A 100 -8.91 -0.28 -5.78
C LEU A 100 -9.64 -1.63 -5.82
N ILE A 101 -8.93 -2.71 -6.17
CA ILE A 101 -9.49 -4.07 -6.15
C ILE A 101 -9.87 -4.45 -4.72
N ILE A 102 -8.95 -4.31 -3.76
CA ILE A 102 -9.19 -4.67 -2.37
C ILE A 102 -10.32 -3.82 -1.77
N LEU A 103 -10.34 -2.51 -2.02
CA LEU A 103 -11.39 -1.60 -1.56
C LEU A 103 -12.77 -2.03 -2.07
N SER A 104 -12.87 -2.33 -3.37
CA SER A 104 -14.10 -2.83 -3.98
C SER A 104 -14.55 -4.15 -3.35
N LEU A 105 -13.61 -5.07 -3.11
CA LEU A 105 -13.91 -6.35 -2.48
C LEU A 105 -14.40 -6.17 -1.03
N ILE A 106 -13.76 -5.30 -0.24
CA ILE A 106 -14.17 -5.02 1.15
C ILE A 106 -15.57 -4.40 1.18
N ILE A 107 -15.87 -3.43 0.30
CA ILE A 107 -17.17 -2.74 0.28
C ILE A 107 -18.31 -3.70 -0.10
N PHE A 108 -18.14 -4.46 -1.20
CA PHE A 108 -19.24 -5.26 -1.74
C PHE A 108 -19.35 -6.67 -1.16
N PHE A 109 -18.27 -7.22 -0.62
CA PHE A 109 -18.21 -8.63 -0.23
C PHE A 109 -17.76 -8.88 1.22
N ARG A 110 -17.85 -7.88 2.12
CA ARG A 110 -17.45 -7.99 3.54
C ARG A 110 -17.87 -9.31 4.22
N LYS A 111 -19.15 -9.68 4.11
CA LYS A 111 -19.72 -10.90 4.72
C LYS A 111 -19.06 -12.18 4.20
N LYS A 112 -18.69 -12.24 2.91
CA LYS A 112 -17.99 -13.40 2.31
C LYS A 112 -16.50 -13.43 2.64
N ILE A 113 -15.93 -12.29 3.05
CA ILE A 113 -14.54 -12.18 3.47
C ILE A 113 -14.40 -12.53 4.96
N GLY A 114 -15.48 -12.42 5.73
CA GLY A 114 -15.50 -12.65 7.17
C GLY A 114 -15.16 -11.38 7.97
N ILE A 115 -15.55 -10.22 7.44
CA ILE A 115 -15.45 -8.88 8.06
C ILE A 115 -16.82 -8.19 8.03
#